data_AF-A0A2N3F2K8-F1
#
_entry.id   AF-A0A2N3F2K8-F1
#
_cell.length_a   1.000
_cell.length_b   1.000
_cell.length_c   1.000
_cell.angle_alpha   90.00
_cell.angle_beta   90.00
_cell.angle_gamma   90.00
#
_symmetry.space_group_name_H-M   'P 1'
#
loop_
_entity.id
_entity.type
_entity.pdbx_description
1 polymer ?
#
loop_
_entity_poly.entity_id
_entity_poly.type
_entity_poly.pdbx_seq_one_letter_code
_entity_poly.pdbx_strand_id
1 'polypeptide(L)'
;MKPGQWLRRLFGRLRWIHAAPLLAVLTLTAWAFASPVGAAPDDDYHLVSTWCALGGSDACAPVDDPAMRKVSTAFEASRCYALESGMSAACQEDVGLALNGATQETNRGNFQNKYPDVFYGTMRMFAGNDLVRSAIVMRLVNLALFVGLATALAALMPASRRQTLLWGWLVTLVPLGIFLIPSNNPSSWAITGVGTAFLALLGWFESHGRRRWALGALYVVGIIMAAGARSDAAIYAAGATLVASLVTADRQREWLLRSILPIAGLAVIALLFATTSQADLGTQGFTGAVSTGGTGGVDGATAEANGGL
;
A
#
# COMPACT_ATOMS: atom_id res chain seq x y z
N MET A 1 6.89 43.62 30.63
CA MET A 1 6.27 42.79 29.56
C MET A 1 5.32 41.81 30.21
N LYS A 2 4.07 41.69 29.75
CA LYS A 2 3.09 40.76 30.37
C LYS A 2 3.43 39.29 30.00
N PRO A 3 3.40 38.34 30.95
CA PRO A 3 3.56 36.92 30.63
C PRO A 3 2.44 36.49 29.66
N GLY A 4 2.79 35.82 28.56
CA GLY A 4 1.83 35.32 27.57
C GLY A 4 1.68 36.14 26.27
N GLN A 5 2.18 37.39 26.21
CA GLN A 5 2.24 38.12 24.93
C GLN A 5 3.28 37.54 23.97
N TRP A 6 4.36 36.94 24.49
CA TRP A 6 5.36 36.22 23.68
C TRP A 6 4.77 34.95 23.05
N LEU A 7 4.02 34.14 23.82
CA LEU A 7 3.31 32.98 23.29
C LEU A 7 2.32 33.40 22.19
N ARG A 8 1.44 34.38 22.43
CA ARG A 8 0.50 34.85 21.39
C ARG A 8 1.18 35.36 20.12
N ARG A 9 2.37 35.97 20.23
CA ARG A 9 3.19 36.39 19.07
C ARG A 9 3.88 35.22 18.36
N LEU A 10 4.30 34.19 19.10
CA LEU A 10 4.81 32.93 18.54
C LEU A 10 3.70 32.19 17.77
N PHE A 11 2.54 32.02 18.39
CA PHE A 11 1.35 31.38 17.81
C PHE A 11 0.75 32.18 16.64
N GLY A 12 0.87 33.51 16.63
CA GLY A 12 0.39 34.35 15.53
C GLY A 12 1.33 34.45 14.32
N ARG A 13 2.62 34.09 14.48
CA ARG A 13 3.62 34.10 13.39
C ARG A 13 3.92 32.71 12.82
N LEU A 14 3.80 31.67 13.64
CA LEU A 14 3.96 30.30 13.19
C LEU A 14 2.67 29.85 12.50
N ARG A 15 2.66 29.80 11.17
CA ARG A 15 1.55 29.16 10.44
C ARG A 15 1.67 27.65 10.70
N TRP A 16 0.99 27.15 11.72
CA TRP A 16 1.01 25.74 12.17
C TRP A 16 0.88 24.71 11.06
N ILE A 17 0.28 25.09 9.93
CA ILE A 17 0.24 24.28 8.72
C ILE A 17 1.63 23.84 8.21
N HIS A 18 2.68 24.61 8.46
CA HIS A 18 4.06 24.24 8.08
C HIS A 18 4.64 23.14 8.98
N ALA A 19 4.06 22.91 10.17
CA ALA A 19 4.42 21.79 11.03
C ALA A 19 3.71 20.49 10.61
N ALA A 20 2.71 20.55 9.72
CA ALA A 20 1.92 19.38 9.33
C ALA A 20 2.75 18.19 8.80
N PRO A 21 3.79 18.37 7.95
CA PRO A 21 4.63 17.25 7.52
C PRO A 21 5.36 16.59 8.69
N LEU A 22 5.91 17.39 9.61
CA LEU A 22 6.61 16.87 10.79
C LEU A 22 5.65 16.09 11.70
N LEU A 23 4.46 16.64 11.94
CA LEU A 23 3.42 15.97 12.73
C LEU A 23 2.96 14.68 12.06
N ALA A 24 2.82 14.66 10.73
CA ALA A 24 2.48 13.46 9.99
C ALA A 24 3.57 12.39 10.12
N VAL A 25 4.86 12.75 10.01
CA VAL A 25 5.97 11.81 10.22
C VAL A 25 5.94 11.24 11.64
N LEU A 26 5.78 12.08 12.66
CA LEU A 26 5.73 11.63 14.05
C LEU A 26 4.57 10.64 14.27
N THR A 27 3.38 10.99 13.80
CA THR A 27 2.18 10.16 13.94
C THR A 27 2.32 8.82 13.20
N LEU A 28 2.74 8.84 11.94
CA LEU A 28 2.87 7.62 11.13
C LEU A 28 4.02 6.73 11.62
N THR A 29 5.11 7.33 12.12
CA THR A 29 6.21 6.58 12.73
C THR A 29 5.74 5.89 14.01
N ALA A 30 5.03 6.59 14.89
CA ALA A 30 4.47 5.99 16.09
C ALA A 30 3.57 4.79 15.75
N TRP A 31 2.75 4.91 14.70
CA TRP A 31 1.91 3.81 14.22
C TRP A 31 2.71 2.64 13.63
N ALA A 32 3.77 2.93 12.88
CA ALA A 32 4.65 1.93 12.27
C ALA A 32 5.31 1.02 13.31
N PHE A 33 5.72 1.60 14.46
CA PHE A 33 6.33 0.88 15.58
C PHE A 33 5.32 0.24 16.53
N ALA A 34 4.14 0.84 16.71
CA ALA A 34 3.09 0.27 17.54
C ALA A 34 2.44 -0.97 16.93
N SER A 35 2.53 -1.12 15.60
CA SER A 35 1.98 -2.28 14.88
C SER A 35 3.03 -3.39 14.83
N PRO A 36 2.79 -4.60 15.36
CA PRO A 36 3.71 -5.72 15.20
C PRO A 36 3.91 -6.09 13.72
N VAL A 37 5.03 -6.74 13.41
CA VAL A 37 5.23 -7.36 12.07
C VAL A 37 4.16 -8.44 11.91
N GLY A 38 3.48 -8.53 10.76
CA GLY A 38 2.36 -9.46 10.61
C GLY A 38 0.98 -8.82 10.79
N ALA A 39 0.90 -7.56 11.23
CA ALA A 39 -0.37 -6.95 11.66
C ALA A 39 -1.25 -6.48 10.50
N ALA A 40 -0.64 -6.03 9.40
CA ALA A 40 -1.39 -5.57 8.24
C ALA A 40 -2.14 -6.75 7.57
N PRO A 41 -3.21 -6.49 6.80
CA PRO A 41 -3.88 -7.54 6.05
C PRO A 41 -2.87 -8.30 5.18
N ASP A 42 -2.80 -9.62 5.35
CA ASP A 42 -1.88 -10.49 4.61
C ASP A 42 -0.41 -10.02 4.63
N ASP A 43 0.05 -9.42 5.74
CA ASP A 43 1.43 -8.90 5.84
C ASP A 43 2.47 -9.99 5.57
N ASP A 44 2.23 -11.22 6.03
CA ASP A 44 3.11 -12.37 5.80
C ASP A 44 3.24 -12.72 4.31
N TYR A 45 2.12 -12.71 3.58
CA TYR A 45 2.11 -12.89 2.12
C TYR A 45 2.92 -11.79 1.42
N HIS A 46 2.75 -10.53 1.82
CA HIS A 46 3.43 -9.40 1.20
C HIS A 46 4.93 -9.34 1.52
N LEU A 47 5.32 -9.71 2.74
CA LEU A 47 6.70 -9.85 3.15
C LEU A 47 7.39 -10.97 2.37
N VAL A 48 6.80 -12.16 2.31
CA VAL A 48 7.34 -13.27 1.50
C VAL A 48 7.48 -12.85 0.03
N SER A 49 6.45 -12.23 -0.55
CA SER A 49 6.47 -11.72 -1.92
C SER A 49 7.63 -10.75 -2.16
N THR A 50 7.93 -9.90 -1.18
CA THR A 50 9.04 -8.95 -1.24
C THR A 50 10.39 -9.64 -1.26
N TRP A 51 10.61 -10.69 -0.45
CA TRP A 51 11.86 -11.46 -0.45
C TRP A 51 12.04 -12.34 -1.68
N CYS A 52 10.93 -12.77 -2.29
CA CYS A 52 10.93 -13.58 -3.50
C CYS A 52 10.97 -12.77 -4.80
N ALA A 53 10.82 -11.45 -4.73
CA ALA A 53 10.88 -10.58 -5.90
C ALA A 53 12.28 -10.52 -6.52
N LEU A 54 12.37 -10.13 -7.80
CA LEU A 54 13.61 -9.94 -8.56
C LEU A 54 14.53 -11.17 -8.60
N GLY A 55 13.96 -12.38 -8.69
CA GLY A 55 14.72 -13.62 -8.78
C GLY A 55 15.03 -14.28 -7.43
N GLY A 56 14.56 -13.70 -6.32
CA GLY A 56 14.60 -14.33 -4.99
C GLY A 56 15.67 -13.78 -4.04
N SER A 57 15.91 -14.53 -2.97
CA SER A 57 16.88 -14.23 -1.92
C SER A 57 17.30 -15.52 -1.22
N ASP A 58 18.30 -15.47 -0.34
CA ASP A 58 18.67 -16.64 0.47
C ASP A 58 17.52 -17.13 1.36
N ALA A 59 16.58 -16.25 1.71
CA ALA A 59 15.37 -16.59 2.46
C ALA A 59 14.15 -16.91 1.57
N CYS A 60 14.35 -16.98 0.24
CA CYS A 60 13.34 -17.45 -0.70
C CYS A 60 13.97 -18.16 -1.91
N ALA A 61 13.90 -19.49 -1.88
CA ALA A 61 14.41 -20.36 -2.93
C ALA A 61 13.28 -20.93 -3.82
N PRO A 62 13.54 -21.17 -5.12
CA PRO A 62 12.62 -21.90 -5.98
C PRO A 62 12.51 -23.37 -5.54
N VAL A 63 11.37 -23.99 -5.85
CA VAL A 63 11.10 -25.44 -5.72
C VAL A 63 10.49 -25.95 -7.03
N ASP A 64 10.25 -27.25 -7.15
CA ASP A 64 9.78 -27.88 -8.40
C ASP A 64 8.44 -27.31 -8.88
N ASP A 65 7.51 -27.02 -7.95
CA ASP A 65 6.26 -26.34 -8.30
C ASP A 65 6.47 -24.83 -8.48
N PRO A 66 6.23 -24.27 -9.69
CA PRO A 66 6.40 -22.83 -9.93
C PRO A 66 5.47 -21.96 -9.09
N ALA A 67 4.35 -22.49 -8.57
CA ALA A 67 3.43 -21.81 -7.69
C ALA A 67 3.87 -21.80 -6.21
N MET A 68 4.98 -22.46 -5.87
CA MET A 68 5.50 -22.55 -4.51
C MET A 68 6.92 -22.02 -4.38
N ARG A 69 7.31 -21.64 -3.17
CA ARG A 69 8.69 -21.28 -2.81
C ARG A 69 9.04 -21.89 -1.46
N LYS A 70 10.32 -22.17 -1.27
CA LYS A 70 10.88 -22.56 0.02
C LYS A 70 11.37 -21.32 0.75
N VAL A 71 10.77 -21.02 1.90
CA VAL A 71 10.99 -19.79 2.68
C VAL A 71 11.15 -20.10 4.17
N SER A 72 11.63 -19.14 4.95
CA SER A 72 11.72 -19.28 6.40
C SER A 72 10.33 -19.38 7.06
N THR A 73 10.19 -20.24 8.07
CA THR A 73 8.98 -20.32 8.90
C THR A 73 8.69 -19.02 9.66
N ALA A 74 9.67 -18.13 9.78
CA ALA A 74 9.54 -16.80 10.39
C ALA A 74 8.43 -15.95 9.74
N PHE A 75 8.18 -16.11 8.44
CA PHE A 75 7.13 -15.36 7.77
C PHE A 75 5.74 -15.78 8.24
N GLU A 76 5.45 -17.08 8.33
CA GLU A 76 4.18 -17.58 8.87
C GLU A 76 4.06 -17.24 10.36
N ALA A 77 5.14 -17.44 11.12
CA ALA A 77 5.23 -17.11 12.53
C ALA A 77 4.95 -15.63 12.83
N SER A 78 5.29 -14.71 11.91
CA SER A 78 5.01 -13.27 12.08
C SER A 78 3.53 -12.96 12.31
N ARG A 79 2.62 -13.81 11.84
CA ARG A 79 1.18 -13.62 12.02
C ARG A 79 0.55 -14.57 13.04
N CYS A 80 1.31 -15.08 14.01
CA CYS A 80 0.82 -16.06 15.00
C CYS A 80 -0.45 -15.63 15.76
N TYR A 81 -0.67 -14.32 15.93
CA TYR A 81 -1.87 -13.75 16.59
C TYR A 81 -3.01 -13.42 15.62
N ALA A 82 -2.83 -13.60 14.31
CA ALA A 82 -3.83 -13.20 13.33
C ALA A 82 -5.10 -14.05 13.49
N LEU A 83 -6.25 -13.39 13.59
CA LEU A 83 -7.57 -13.99 13.85
C LEU A 83 -7.74 -14.63 15.24
N GLU A 84 -6.75 -14.48 16.13
CA GLU A 84 -6.78 -15.01 17.49
C GLU A 84 -6.94 -13.88 18.51
N SER A 85 -8.19 -13.56 18.87
CA SER A 85 -8.52 -12.39 19.72
C SER A 85 -7.95 -12.45 21.14
N GLY A 86 -7.66 -13.66 21.65
CA GLY A 86 -7.04 -13.90 22.95
C GLY A 86 -5.52 -13.87 22.94
N MET A 87 -4.88 -13.75 21.77
CA MET A 87 -3.43 -13.82 21.61
C MET A 87 -2.86 -12.45 21.25
N SER A 88 -1.86 -12.03 22.02
CA SER A 88 -1.07 -10.84 21.66
C SER A 88 0.10 -11.23 20.75
N ALA A 89 0.77 -10.24 20.16
CA ALA A 89 1.98 -10.48 19.38
C ALA A 89 3.18 -11.03 20.18
N ALA A 90 3.06 -11.20 21.50
CA ALA A 90 4.07 -11.88 22.32
C ALA A 90 4.34 -13.32 21.87
N CYS A 91 3.40 -13.98 21.16
CA CYS A 91 3.63 -15.29 20.56
C CYS A 91 4.85 -15.33 19.61
N GLN A 92 5.26 -14.18 19.07
CA GLN A 92 6.44 -14.05 18.21
C GLN A 92 7.76 -14.32 18.96
N GLU A 93 7.79 -14.09 20.28
CA GLU A 93 8.97 -14.34 21.11
C GLU A 93 9.25 -15.84 21.24
N ASP A 94 8.20 -16.66 21.32
CA ASP A 94 8.29 -18.11 21.48
C ASP A 94 8.70 -18.81 20.17
N VAL A 95 8.12 -18.39 19.05
CA VAL A 95 8.38 -19.00 17.72
C VAL A 95 9.63 -18.46 17.03
N GLY A 96 10.01 -17.22 17.34
CA GLY A 96 11.14 -16.52 16.74
C GLY A 96 10.89 -16.03 15.30
N LEU A 97 11.46 -14.86 14.97
CA LEU A 97 11.35 -14.23 13.64
C LEU A 97 12.69 -14.22 12.87
N ALA A 98 13.60 -15.11 13.24
CA ALA A 98 14.92 -15.20 12.62
C ALA A 98 14.83 -15.94 11.27
N LEU A 99 15.36 -15.31 10.20
CA LEU A 99 15.30 -15.87 8.85
C LEU A 99 16.22 -17.06 8.61
N ASN A 100 17.20 -17.30 9.50
CA ASN A 100 18.14 -18.43 9.43
C ASN A 100 17.63 -19.70 10.13
N GLY A 101 16.36 -19.72 10.54
CA GLY A 101 15.72 -20.87 11.18
C GLY A 101 15.23 -21.95 10.19
N ALA A 102 14.22 -22.69 10.62
CA ALA A 102 13.57 -23.69 9.78
C ALA A 102 12.94 -23.06 8.53
N THR A 103 12.80 -23.87 7.49
CA THR A 103 12.18 -23.48 6.22
C THR A 103 11.00 -24.37 5.90
N GLN A 104 10.01 -23.83 5.21
CA GLN A 104 8.84 -24.52 4.71
C GLN A 104 8.61 -24.21 3.23
N GLU A 105 7.96 -25.12 2.52
CA GLU A 105 7.38 -24.82 1.21
C GLU A 105 6.03 -24.16 1.41
N THR A 106 5.77 -23.12 0.64
CA THR A 106 4.50 -22.38 0.72
C THR A 106 4.09 -21.88 -0.64
N ASN A 107 2.77 -21.75 -0.85
CA ASN A 107 2.17 -21.02 -1.96
C ASN A 107 1.70 -19.61 -1.54
N ARG A 108 1.99 -19.20 -0.29
CA ARG A 108 1.56 -17.93 0.29
C ARG A 108 2.52 -16.79 -0.09
N GLY A 109 2.49 -16.41 -1.36
CA GLY A 109 3.18 -15.24 -1.89
C GLY A 109 2.76 -14.92 -3.32
N ASN A 110 3.28 -13.83 -3.86
CA ASN A 110 3.00 -13.35 -5.22
C ASN A 110 3.77 -14.14 -6.29
N PHE A 111 3.79 -15.47 -6.19
CA PHE A 111 4.61 -16.32 -7.06
C PHE A 111 4.00 -16.52 -8.46
N GLN A 112 2.70 -16.24 -8.58
CA GLN A 112 1.92 -16.34 -9.82
C GLN A 112 1.47 -14.96 -10.32
N ASN A 113 2.16 -13.88 -9.92
CA ASN A 113 1.90 -12.50 -10.35
C ASN A 113 0.44 -12.04 -10.18
N LYS A 114 -0.17 -12.41 -9.05
CA LYS A 114 -1.52 -11.96 -8.67
C LYS A 114 -1.55 -10.44 -8.45
N TYR A 115 -0.45 -9.87 -8.01
CA TYR A 115 -0.21 -8.43 -7.88
C TYR A 115 0.87 -7.99 -8.87
N PRO A 116 0.85 -6.73 -9.33
CA PRO A 116 1.94 -6.19 -10.14
C PRO A 116 3.24 -6.10 -9.33
N ASP A 117 4.37 -6.26 -10.02
CA ASP A 117 5.67 -6.48 -9.37
C ASP A 117 6.34 -5.21 -8.85
N VAL A 118 5.88 -4.02 -9.22
CA VAL A 118 6.60 -2.76 -8.95
C VAL A 118 6.76 -2.52 -7.46
N PHE A 119 5.71 -2.74 -6.66
CA PHE A 119 5.78 -2.59 -5.21
C PHE A 119 6.81 -3.54 -4.59
N TYR A 120 6.70 -4.84 -4.86
CA TYR A 120 7.60 -5.83 -4.26
C TYR A 120 9.04 -5.69 -4.76
N GLY A 121 9.23 -5.41 -6.04
CA GLY A 121 10.55 -5.14 -6.61
C GLY A 121 11.20 -3.90 -6.00
N THR A 122 10.42 -2.87 -5.68
CA THR A 122 10.94 -1.69 -4.97
C THR A 122 11.27 -2.02 -3.52
N MET A 123 10.37 -2.69 -2.81
CA MET A 123 10.56 -3.04 -1.40
C MET A 123 11.68 -4.06 -1.20
N ARG A 124 11.97 -4.91 -2.20
CA ARG A 124 13.07 -5.88 -2.20
C ARG A 124 14.42 -5.25 -1.91
N MET A 125 14.62 -3.98 -2.26
CA MET A 125 15.85 -3.21 -1.97
C MET A 125 16.10 -3.03 -0.47
N PHE A 126 15.07 -3.14 0.36
CA PHE A 126 15.13 -3.00 1.81
C PHE A 126 15.01 -4.35 2.54
N ALA A 127 14.92 -5.46 1.80
CA ALA A 127 14.88 -6.81 2.34
C ALA A 127 16.30 -7.32 2.62
N GLY A 128 16.61 -7.53 3.90
CA GLY A 128 17.88 -8.10 4.37
C GLY A 128 17.71 -9.42 5.14
N ASN A 129 18.70 -9.73 5.98
CA ASN A 129 18.75 -10.98 6.76
C ASN A 129 17.97 -10.93 8.07
N ASP A 130 17.40 -9.77 8.41
CA ASP A 130 16.58 -9.55 9.61
C ASP A 130 15.17 -9.13 9.19
N LEU A 131 14.20 -9.98 9.50
CA LEU A 131 12.80 -9.78 9.10
C LEU A 131 12.22 -8.52 9.72
N VAL A 132 12.39 -8.32 11.03
CA VAL A 132 11.78 -7.23 11.79
C VAL A 132 12.37 -5.89 11.37
N ARG A 133 13.70 -5.78 11.31
CA ARG A 133 14.39 -4.57 10.88
C ARG A 133 13.99 -4.19 9.46
N SER A 134 13.97 -5.15 8.54
CA SER A 134 13.62 -4.92 7.14
C SER A 134 12.16 -4.47 7.01
N ALA A 135 11.23 -5.12 7.73
CA ALA A 135 9.82 -4.75 7.75
C ALA A 135 9.63 -3.30 8.23
N ILE A 136 10.26 -2.90 9.33
CA ILE A 136 10.19 -1.52 9.84
C ILE A 136 10.81 -0.53 8.85
N VAL A 137 11.96 -0.83 8.24
CA VAL A 137 12.57 0.06 7.22
C VAL A 137 11.62 0.30 6.06
N MET A 138 11.00 -0.75 5.51
CA MET A 138 10.00 -0.63 4.44
C MET A 138 8.80 0.23 4.85
N ARG A 139 8.30 0.09 6.09
CA ARG A 139 7.22 0.93 6.63
C ARG A 139 7.63 2.40 6.70
N LEU A 140 8.86 2.68 7.14
CA LEU A 140 9.42 4.03 7.17
C LEU A 140 9.61 4.61 5.76
N VAL A 141 9.96 3.78 4.77
CA VAL A 141 10.02 4.18 3.35
C VAL A 141 8.63 4.56 2.85
N ASN A 142 7.60 3.74 3.10
CA ASN A 142 6.24 4.01 2.66
C ASN A 142 5.65 5.29 3.28
N LEU A 143 5.86 5.52 4.58
CA LEU A 143 5.41 6.77 5.20
C LEU A 143 6.19 7.98 4.69
N ALA A 144 7.50 7.85 4.43
CA ALA A 144 8.31 8.94 3.88
C ALA A 144 7.87 9.31 2.46
N LEU A 145 7.55 8.31 1.63
CA LEU A 145 6.96 8.52 0.30
C LEU A 145 5.63 9.27 0.40
N PHE A 146 4.73 8.83 1.28
CA PHE A 146 3.44 9.49 1.48
C PHE A 146 3.60 10.95 1.92
N VAL A 147 4.36 11.21 2.99
CA VAL A 147 4.54 12.57 3.52
C VAL A 147 5.28 13.45 2.52
N GLY A 148 6.29 12.92 1.83
CA GLY A 148 7.05 13.63 0.81
C GLY A 148 6.15 14.07 -0.36
N LEU A 149 5.34 13.15 -0.89
CA LEU A 149 4.41 13.44 -1.99
C LEU A 149 3.31 14.41 -1.54
N ALA A 150 2.70 14.20 -0.37
CA ALA A 150 1.70 15.11 0.19
C ALA A 150 2.27 16.53 0.40
N THR A 151 3.51 16.64 0.88
CA THR A 151 4.20 17.92 1.07
C THR A 151 4.52 18.59 -0.26
N ALA A 152 5.01 17.83 -1.25
CA ALA A 152 5.28 18.33 -2.59
C ALA A 152 4.00 18.86 -3.24
N LEU A 153 2.89 18.13 -3.14
CA LEU A 153 1.58 18.58 -3.61
C LEU A 153 1.11 19.83 -2.86
N ALA A 154 1.23 19.90 -1.54
CA ALA A 154 0.84 21.08 -0.78
C ALA A 154 1.65 22.33 -1.19
N ALA A 155 2.94 22.17 -1.47
CA ALA A 155 3.79 23.24 -1.98
C ALA A 155 3.40 23.65 -3.42
N LEU A 156 3.19 22.67 -4.29
CA LEU A 156 2.94 22.85 -5.71
C LEU A 156 1.47 23.07 -6.08
N MET A 157 0.48 22.90 -5.23
CA MET A 157 -0.93 23.14 -5.58
C MET A 157 -1.40 24.59 -5.34
N PRO A 158 -2.27 25.15 -6.20
CA PRO A 158 -2.84 26.48 -6.02
C PRO A 158 -3.42 26.66 -4.62
N ALA A 159 -3.31 27.87 -4.05
CA ALA A 159 -3.70 28.11 -2.66
C ALA A 159 -5.18 27.75 -2.38
N SER A 160 -6.05 27.92 -3.37
CA SER A 160 -7.47 27.54 -3.35
C SER A 160 -7.70 26.03 -3.16
N ARG A 161 -6.78 25.18 -3.61
CA ARG A 161 -6.90 23.70 -3.57
C ARG A 161 -6.20 23.06 -2.38
N ARG A 162 -5.41 23.81 -1.61
CA ARG A 162 -4.68 23.27 -0.44
C ARG A 162 -5.63 22.74 0.64
N GLN A 163 -6.79 23.37 0.82
CA GLN A 163 -7.81 22.88 1.75
C GLN A 163 -8.41 21.55 1.30
N THR A 164 -8.64 21.35 -0.01
CA THR A 164 -9.11 20.08 -0.57
C THR A 164 -8.13 18.94 -0.29
N LEU A 165 -6.82 19.18 -0.41
CA LEU A 165 -5.79 18.20 -0.03
C LEU A 165 -5.85 17.86 1.46
N LEU A 166 -5.92 18.87 2.32
CA LEU A 166 -5.90 18.66 3.76
C LEU A 166 -7.12 17.88 4.24
N TRP A 167 -8.32 18.29 3.83
CA TRP A 167 -9.56 17.62 4.24
C TRP A 167 -9.73 16.27 3.57
N GLY A 168 -9.36 16.14 2.29
CA GLY A 168 -9.40 14.88 1.57
C GLY A 168 -8.58 13.81 2.28
N TRP A 169 -7.33 14.11 2.64
CA TRP A 169 -6.50 13.18 3.41
C TRP A 169 -7.01 12.99 4.84
N LEU A 170 -7.30 14.07 5.58
CA LEU A 170 -7.68 13.93 6.99
C LEU A 170 -8.92 13.05 7.20
N VAL A 171 -9.94 13.18 6.34
CA VAL A 171 -11.19 12.42 6.44
C VAL A 171 -11.00 10.97 6.01
N THR A 172 -10.17 10.70 5.00
CA THR A 172 -10.02 9.36 4.42
C THR A 172 -8.96 8.51 5.13
N LEU A 173 -8.02 9.12 5.84
CA LEU A 173 -6.94 8.39 6.50
C LEU A 173 -7.37 7.73 7.82
N VAL A 174 -8.43 8.19 8.47
CA VAL A 174 -8.82 7.67 9.78
C VAL A 174 -9.99 6.69 9.64
N PRO A 175 -9.90 5.44 10.15
CA PRO A 175 -8.74 4.82 10.81
C PRO A 175 -7.82 4.02 9.87
N LEU A 176 -8.29 3.69 8.65
CA LEU A 176 -7.62 2.67 7.84
C LEU A 176 -6.34 3.18 7.18
N GLY A 177 -6.32 4.41 6.67
CA GLY A 177 -5.14 4.96 5.98
C GLY A 177 -3.94 5.19 6.90
N ILE A 178 -4.16 5.61 8.15
CA ILE A 178 -3.10 5.79 9.15
C ILE A 178 -2.42 4.47 9.52
N PHE A 179 -3.15 3.35 9.38
CA PHE A 179 -2.62 2.00 9.56
C PHE A 179 -1.96 1.44 8.29
N LEU A 180 -2.59 1.61 7.13
CA LEU A 180 -2.11 1.01 5.88
C LEU A 180 -0.93 1.76 5.25
N ILE A 181 -0.83 3.08 5.37
CA ILE A 181 0.27 3.85 4.78
C ILE A 181 1.64 3.39 5.33
N PRO A 182 1.86 3.31 6.65
CA PRO A 182 3.11 2.83 7.22
C PRO A 182 3.12 1.30 7.38
N SER A 183 2.61 0.54 6.41
CA SER A 183 2.60 -0.94 6.43
C SER A 183 3.49 -1.54 5.34
N ASN A 184 3.67 -2.87 5.33
CA ASN A 184 4.34 -3.60 4.25
C ASN A 184 3.34 -4.08 3.17
N ASN A 185 2.08 -3.65 3.26
CA ASN A 185 1.05 -3.99 2.30
C ASN A 185 1.10 -3.04 1.07
N PRO A 186 0.97 -3.55 -0.17
CA PRO A 186 0.88 -2.73 -1.39
C PRO A 186 -0.23 -1.67 -1.37
N SER A 187 -1.24 -1.83 -0.52
CA SER A 187 -2.30 -0.84 -0.30
C SER A 187 -1.76 0.51 0.18
N SER A 188 -0.58 0.55 0.81
CA SER A 188 0.16 1.78 1.12
C SER A 188 0.39 2.64 -0.14
N TRP A 189 0.86 2.01 -1.22
CA TRP A 189 1.10 2.64 -2.52
C TRP A 189 -0.19 2.90 -3.29
N ALA A 190 -1.19 2.04 -3.17
CA ALA A 190 -2.50 2.27 -3.78
C ALA A 190 -3.14 3.56 -3.25
N ILE A 191 -3.23 3.72 -1.93
CA ILE A 191 -3.80 4.90 -1.27
C ILE A 191 -2.99 6.15 -1.65
N THR A 192 -1.67 6.10 -1.44
CA THR A 192 -0.76 7.22 -1.71
C THR A 192 -0.78 7.63 -3.19
N GLY A 193 -0.70 6.65 -4.08
CA GLY A 193 -0.59 6.83 -5.52
C GLY A 193 -1.86 7.41 -6.16
N VAL A 194 -3.04 6.84 -5.85
CA VAL A 194 -4.32 7.32 -6.41
C VAL A 194 -4.60 8.75 -5.98
N GLY A 195 -4.46 9.04 -4.67
CA GLY A 195 -4.66 10.40 -4.15
C GLY A 195 -3.66 11.40 -4.75
N THR A 196 -2.40 11.00 -4.91
CA THR A 196 -1.37 11.83 -5.53
C THR A 196 -1.67 12.09 -7.00
N ALA A 197 -2.03 11.06 -7.77
CA ALA A 197 -2.35 11.18 -9.19
C ALA A 197 -3.53 12.15 -9.42
N PHE A 198 -4.62 11.99 -8.66
CA PHE A 198 -5.78 12.87 -8.75
C PHE A 198 -5.43 14.35 -8.54
N LEU A 199 -4.79 14.67 -7.40
CA LEU A 199 -4.48 16.04 -7.01
C LEU A 199 -3.41 16.66 -7.93
N ALA A 200 -2.40 15.88 -8.32
CA ALA A 200 -1.37 16.31 -9.24
C ALA A 200 -1.95 16.67 -10.62
N LEU A 201 -2.87 15.85 -11.13
CA LEU A 201 -3.48 16.09 -12.44
C LEU A 201 -4.41 17.31 -12.43
N LEU A 202 -5.19 17.52 -11.36
CA LEU A 202 -5.93 18.78 -11.18
C LEU A 202 -4.98 19.99 -11.22
N GLY A 203 -3.88 19.91 -10.46
CA GLY A 203 -2.86 20.95 -10.46
C GLY A 203 -2.19 21.15 -11.82
N TRP A 204 -2.01 20.10 -12.62
CA TRP A 204 -1.45 20.15 -13.98
C TRP A 204 -2.31 21.01 -14.91
N PHE A 205 -3.63 20.85 -14.84
CA PHE A 205 -4.56 21.64 -15.64
C PHE A 205 -4.70 23.09 -15.13
N GLU A 206 -4.59 23.32 -13.83
CA GLU A 206 -4.77 24.66 -13.22
C GLU A 206 -3.49 25.51 -13.14
N SER A 207 -2.31 24.92 -13.33
CA SER A 207 -1.02 25.61 -13.19
C SER A 207 -0.35 25.94 -14.52
N HIS A 208 0.58 26.90 -14.50
CA HIS A 208 1.40 27.30 -15.64
C HIS A 208 2.90 27.24 -15.31
N GLY A 209 3.76 27.25 -16.34
CA GLY A 209 5.22 27.29 -16.20
C GLY A 209 5.83 26.02 -15.58
N ARG A 210 6.96 26.18 -14.86
CA ARG A 210 7.73 25.06 -14.26
C ARG A 210 6.92 24.22 -13.26
N ARG A 211 6.05 24.89 -12.51
CA ARG A 211 5.17 24.27 -11.51
C ARG A 211 4.27 23.19 -12.10
N ARG A 212 3.74 23.46 -13.29
CA ARG A 212 2.91 22.51 -14.04
C ARG A 212 3.67 21.23 -14.32
N TRP A 213 4.89 21.31 -14.86
CA TRP A 213 5.71 20.13 -15.15
C TRP A 213 6.05 19.31 -13.90
N ALA A 214 6.31 19.96 -12.77
CA ALA A 214 6.51 19.25 -11.50
C ALA A 214 5.25 18.47 -11.08
N LEU A 215 4.05 19.05 -11.24
CA LEU A 215 2.80 18.35 -10.98
C LEU A 215 2.55 17.22 -11.98
N GLY A 216 2.92 17.40 -13.26
CA GLY A 216 2.88 16.32 -14.25
C GLY A 216 3.79 15.14 -13.86
N ALA A 217 4.98 15.40 -13.32
CA ALA A 217 5.86 14.37 -12.80
C ALA A 217 5.26 13.66 -11.58
N LEU A 218 4.67 14.40 -10.63
CA LEU A 218 3.97 13.81 -9.48
C LEU A 218 2.78 12.93 -9.91
N TYR A 219 2.06 13.33 -10.97
CA TYR A 219 1.00 12.52 -11.55
C TYR A 219 1.54 11.17 -12.05
N VAL A 220 2.64 11.20 -12.83
CA VAL A 220 3.30 9.98 -13.32
C VAL A 220 3.77 9.07 -12.18
N VAL A 221 4.37 9.64 -11.13
CA VAL A 221 4.75 8.88 -9.93
C VAL A 221 3.53 8.25 -9.27
N GLY A 222 2.44 9.01 -9.13
CA GLY A 222 1.20 8.53 -8.52
C GLY A 222 0.57 7.34 -9.26
N ILE A 223 0.51 7.39 -10.60
CA ILE A 223 -0.04 6.29 -11.40
C ILE A 223 0.85 5.04 -11.38
N ILE A 224 2.19 5.21 -11.39
CA ILE A 224 3.14 4.08 -11.30
C ILE A 224 3.01 3.42 -9.93
N MET A 225 2.92 4.20 -8.85
CA MET A 225 2.72 3.67 -7.51
C MET A 225 1.40 2.91 -7.39
N ALA A 226 0.29 3.50 -7.86
CA ALA A 226 -1.03 2.88 -7.74
C ALA A 226 -1.14 1.61 -8.60
N ALA A 227 -0.95 1.73 -9.91
CA ALA A 227 -1.11 0.61 -10.85
C ALA A 227 0.00 -0.44 -10.72
N GLY A 228 1.18 -0.05 -10.22
CA GLY A 228 2.29 -0.95 -9.95
C GLY A 228 2.20 -1.70 -8.62
N ALA A 229 1.25 -1.35 -7.75
CA ALA A 229 1.07 -2.02 -6.46
C ALA A 229 -0.08 -3.02 -6.46
N ARG A 230 -1.21 -2.68 -7.10
CA ARG A 230 -2.40 -3.55 -7.16
C ARG A 230 -3.20 -3.32 -8.45
N SER A 231 -3.87 -4.35 -8.95
CA SER A 231 -4.70 -4.28 -10.17
C SER A 231 -5.99 -3.45 -9.96
N ASP A 232 -6.66 -3.56 -8.81
CA ASP A 232 -7.81 -2.72 -8.45
C ASP A 232 -7.41 -1.24 -8.31
N ALA A 233 -6.23 -0.96 -7.75
CA ALA A 233 -5.67 0.39 -7.66
C ALA A 233 -5.40 1.02 -9.03
N ALA A 234 -5.06 0.21 -10.05
CA ALA A 234 -4.96 0.68 -11.43
C ALA A 234 -6.31 1.22 -11.95
N ILE A 235 -7.41 0.53 -11.65
CA ILE A 235 -8.78 0.97 -12.00
C ILE A 235 -9.11 2.28 -11.29
N TYR A 236 -8.80 2.40 -9.99
CA TYR A 236 -9.01 3.64 -9.25
C TYR A 236 -8.13 4.79 -9.76
N ALA A 237 -6.89 4.53 -10.19
CA ALA A 237 -6.02 5.54 -10.80
C ALA A 237 -6.54 6.01 -12.17
N ALA A 238 -7.10 5.10 -12.97
CA ALA A 238 -7.77 5.44 -14.22
C ALA A 238 -9.01 6.29 -13.95
N GLY A 239 -9.86 5.89 -12.99
CA GLY A 239 -11.02 6.68 -12.56
C GLY A 239 -10.63 8.07 -12.07
N ALA A 240 -9.62 8.19 -11.21
CA ALA A 240 -9.07 9.46 -10.75
C ALA A 240 -8.59 10.33 -11.91
N THR A 241 -7.88 9.74 -12.88
CA THR A 241 -7.41 10.44 -14.08
C THR A 241 -8.57 10.99 -14.91
N LEU A 242 -9.61 10.18 -15.14
CA LEU A 242 -10.80 10.57 -15.88
C LEU A 242 -11.55 11.69 -15.17
N VAL A 243 -11.84 11.53 -13.86
CA VAL A 243 -12.57 12.54 -13.08
C VAL A 243 -11.82 13.87 -13.06
N ALA A 244 -10.50 13.86 -12.79
CA ALA A 244 -9.72 15.09 -12.79
C ALA A 244 -9.71 15.78 -14.17
N SER A 245 -9.65 15.01 -15.25
CA SER A 245 -9.72 15.54 -16.62
C SER A 245 -11.10 16.12 -16.94
N LEU A 246 -12.18 15.46 -16.52
CA LEU A 246 -13.56 15.91 -16.74
C LEU A 246 -13.88 17.18 -15.94
N VAL A 247 -13.49 17.24 -14.66
CA VAL A 247 -13.73 18.41 -13.80
C VAL A 247 -13.00 19.66 -14.30
N THR A 248 -11.89 19.48 -15.02
CA THR A 248 -11.09 20.57 -15.58
C THR A 248 -11.31 20.75 -17.09
N ALA A 249 -12.32 20.09 -17.67
CA ALA A 249 -12.57 20.11 -19.10
C ALA A 249 -12.96 21.51 -19.60
N ASP A 250 -12.29 21.95 -20.66
CA ASP A 250 -12.61 23.17 -21.39
C ASP A 250 -12.46 22.92 -22.90
N ARG A 251 -13.18 23.67 -23.74
CA ARG A 251 -13.16 23.57 -25.21
C ARG A 251 -11.95 24.22 -25.86
N GLN A 252 -11.03 24.76 -25.07
CA GLN A 252 -9.86 25.44 -25.59
C GLN A 252 -8.83 24.46 -26.15
N ARG A 253 -8.18 24.83 -27.25
CA ARG A 253 -7.09 24.05 -27.88
C ARG A 253 -5.97 23.74 -26.88
N GLU A 254 -5.71 24.66 -25.97
CA GLU A 254 -4.71 24.44 -24.94
C GLU A 254 -5.06 23.23 -24.08
N TRP A 255 -6.30 23.13 -23.57
CA TRP A 255 -6.75 21.99 -22.77
C TRP A 255 -6.56 20.66 -23.52
N LEU A 256 -6.95 20.60 -24.80
CA LEU A 256 -6.76 19.42 -25.65
C LEU A 256 -5.29 18.98 -25.72
N LEU A 257 -4.36 19.93 -25.86
CA LEU A 257 -2.92 19.64 -25.82
C LEU A 257 -2.46 19.19 -24.43
N ARG A 258 -3.03 19.75 -23.36
CA ARG A 258 -2.73 19.33 -21.98
C ARG A 258 -3.21 17.90 -21.68
N SER A 259 -4.24 17.44 -22.38
CA SER A 259 -4.82 16.10 -22.23
C SER A 259 -3.95 14.96 -22.79
N ILE A 260 -2.86 15.27 -23.50
CA ILE A 260 -1.87 14.25 -23.93
C ILE A 260 -1.30 13.51 -22.71
N LEU A 261 -1.01 14.24 -21.61
CA LEU A 261 -0.46 13.64 -20.39
C LEU A 261 -1.39 12.59 -19.75
N PRO A 262 -2.67 12.89 -19.43
CA PRO A 262 -3.58 11.88 -18.89
C PRO A 262 -3.89 10.75 -19.87
N ILE A 263 -3.92 11.00 -21.19
CA ILE A 263 -4.07 9.92 -22.19
C ILE A 263 -2.87 8.97 -22.13
N ALA A 264 -1.65 9.49 -22.11
CA ALA A 264 -0.45 8.68 -21.94
C ALA A 264 -0.45 7.96 -20.57
N GLY A 265 -0.92 8.63 -19.52
CA GLY A 265 -1.08 8.04 -18.19
C GLY A 265 -2.04 6.86 -18.18
N LEU A 266 -3.19 6.95 -18.85
CA LEU A 266 -4.14 5.84 -19.01
C LEU A 266 -3.51 4.66 -19.76
N ALA A 267 -2.69 4.91 -20.78
CA ALA A 267 -1.96 3.85 -21.47
C ALA A 267 -0.94 3.15 -20.55
N VAL A 268 -0.22 3.90 -19.71
CA VAL A 268 0.69 3.32 -18.69
C VAL A 268 -0.06 2.50 -17.66
N ILE A 269 -1.21 2.99 -17.18
CA ILE A 269 -2.08 2.26 -16.24
C ILE A 269 -2.55 0.95 -16.87
N ALA A 270 -2.99 0.97 -18.13
CA ALA A 270 -3.44 -0.22 -18.85
C ALA A 270 -2.31 -1.24 -19.05
N LEU A 271 -1.09 -0.77 -19.38
CA LEU A 271 0.08 -1.62 -19.51
C LEU A 271 0.41 -2.31 -18.18
N LEU A 272 0.46 -1.57 -17.07
CA LEU A 272 0.74 -2.14 -15.76
C LEU A 272 -0.35 -3.12 -15.32
N PHE A 273 -1.62 -2.81 -15.57
CA PHE A 273 -2.74 -3.71 -15.29
C PHE A 273 -2.61 -5.04 -16.03
N ALA A 274 -2.18 -5.00 -17.30
CA ALA A 274 -1.98 -6.19 -18.14
C ALA A 274 -0.82 -7.08 -17.68
N THR A 275 0.06 -6.61 -16.79
CA THR A 275 1.14 -7.45 -16.22
C THR A 275 0.65 -8.41 -15.12
N THR A 276 -0.62 -8.30 -14.70
CA THR A 276 -1.17 -9.06 -13.57
C THR A 276 -2.07 -10.21 -14.01
N SER A 277 -1.96 -11.37 -13.35
CA SER A 277 -2.85 -12.51 -13.61
C SER A 277 -4.26 -12.30 -13.06
N GLN A 278 -4.48 -11.33 -12.17
CA GLN A 278 -5.82 -10.95 -11.69
C GLN A 278 -6.62 -10.10 -12.68
N ALA A 279 -6.04 -9.65 -13.80
CA ALA A 279 -6.79 -9.00 -14.87
C ALA A 279 -7.95 -9.88 -15.38
N ASP A 280 -7.79 -11.21 -15.33
CA ASP A 280 -8.80 -12.17 -15.76
C ASP A 280 -10.06 -12.14 -14.87
N LEU A 281 -9.92 -11.93 -13.56
CA LEU A 281 -11.07 -11.86 -12.63
C LEU A 281 -11.90 -10.58 -12.80
N GLY A 282 -11.24 -9.47 -13.20
CA GLY A 282 -11.92 -8.20 -13.48
C GLY A 282 -12.72 -8.20 -14.79
N THR A 283 -12.37 -9.08 -15.74
CA THR A 283 -13.04 -9.19 -17.05
C THR A 283 -14.11 -10.28 -17.07
N GLN A 284 -13.97 -11.34 -16.27
CA GLN A 284 -14.93 -12.44 -16.20
C GLN A 284 -16.14 -12.15 -15.30
N GLY A 285 -16.07 -11.12 -14.45
CA GLY A 285 -17.14 -10.81 -13.49
C GLY A 285 -17.27 -11.88 -12.40
N PHE A 286 -17.97 -11.55 -11.32
CA PHE A 286 -18.30 -12.52 -10.25
C PHE A 286 -19.37 -13.51 -10.73
N THR A 287 -19.06 -14.34 -11.73
CA THR A 287 -19.90 -15.46 -12.16
C THR A 287 -19.25 -16.75 -11.69
N GLY A 288 -19.42 -17.07 -10.40
CA GLY A 288 -18.89 -18.32 -9.85
C GLY A 288 -19.35 -18.55 -8.42
N ALA A 289 -20.30 -19.47 -8.28
CA ALA A 289 -20.92 -19.90 -7.04
C ALA A 289 -19.90 -20.27 -5.95
N VAL A 290 -20.30 -20.06 -4.69
CA VAL A 290 -19.68 -20.65 -3.51
C VAL A 290 -19.71 -22.17 -3.68
N SER A 291 -18.62 -22.75 -4.20
CA SER A 291 -18.35 -24.17 -4.07
C SER A 291 -17.76 -24.41 -2.69
N THR A 292 -18.61 -24.83 -1.75
CA THR A 292 -18.20 -25.49 -0.52
C THR A 292 -17.47 -26.78 -0.88
N GLY A 293 -16.16 -26.67 -1.07
CA GLY A 293 -15.27 -27.79 -1.36
C GLY A 293 -14.75 -28.44 -0.07
N GLY A 294 -15.40 -29.54 0.33
CA GLY A 294 -14.73 -30.75 0.80
C GLY A 294 -14.18 -30.77 2.24
N THR A 295 -15.04 -31.08 3.21
CA THR A 295 -14.62 -31.79 4.42
C THR A 295 -14.13 -33.19 4.02
N GLY A 296 -12.83 -33.44 4.19
CA GLY A 296 -12.24 -34.76 4.08
C GLY A 296 -12.88 -35.73 5.07
N GLY A 297 -13.26 -36.90 4.58
CA GLY A 297 -13.88 -37.96 5.35
C GLY A 297 -12.97 -38.52 6.42
N VAL A 298 -13.55 -38.79 7.59
CA VAL A 298 -13.04 -39.74 8.56
C VAL A 298 -14.08 -40.86 8.64
N ASP A 299 -13.78 -41.98 7.99
CA ASP A 299 -14.39 -43.27 8.30
C ASP A 299 -13.84 -43.75 9.64
N GLY A 300 -14.72 -44.14 10.58
CA GLY A 300 -14.28 -44.88 11.76
C GLY A 300 -15.24 -44.91 12.95
N ALA A 301 -15.95 -46.04 13.05
CA ALA A 301 -16.47 -46.66 14.27
C ALA A 301 -17.75 -46.09 14.93
N THR A 302 -18.83 -46.79 14.59
CA THR A 302 -20.02 -47.09 15.41
C THR A 302 -19.70 -47.34 16.90
N ALA A 303 -20.44 -46.69 17.79
CA ALA A 303 -20.68 -47.18 19.15
C ALA A 303 -22.14 -46.92 19.54
N GLU A 304 -22.81 -48.00 19.89
CA GLU A 304 -24.22 -48.12 20.24
C GLU A 304 -24.58 -47.33 21.50
N ALA A 305 -25.76 -46.73 21.47
CA ALA A 305 -26.45 -46.25 22.65
C ALA A 305 -27.04 -47.46 23.40
N ASN A 306 -26.55 -47.73 24.61
CA ASN A 306 -27.25 -48.51 25.61
C ASN A 306 -27.27 -47.72 26.92
N GLY A 307 -28.47 -47.56 27.47
CA GLY A 307 -28.77 -46.67 28.58
C GLY A 307 -28.42 -47.19 29.97
N GLY A 308 -28.86 -46.43 30.97
CA GLY A 308 -28.93 -46.86 32.37
C GLY A 308 -28.06 -46.04 33.32
N LEU A 309 -28.56 -44.89 33.77
CA LEU A 309 -29.04 -44.60 35.13
C LEU A 309 -29.35 -43.10 35.26
#